data_AF-A0A085FI98-F1
#
_entry.id   AF-A0A085FI98-F1
#
_cell.length_a   1.000
_cell.length_b   1.000
_cell.length_c   1.000
_cell.angle_alpha   90.00
_cell.angle_beta   90.00
_cell.angle_gamma   90.00
#
_symmetry.space_group_name_H-M   'P 1'
#
loop_
_entity.id
_entity.type
_entity.pdbx_description
1 polymer ?
#
loop_
_entity_poly.entity_id
_entity_poly.type
_entity_poly.pdbx_seq_one_letter_code
_entity_poly.pdbx_strand_id
1 'polypeptide(L)'
;MSPASSAPAPVSAPGRVSIVRSVLTNPLGLIAAILLLLVIVATVFAPLIAPFAAGDLQIFKINAPPGDGYLLGGDGSGRDIFSRLVYGAQNTLIGALIALSVAAIIGVTAGLFAGYFGGRREVVMSWIADGLMALPALIVLLAFYQSLGSSIHVSMVIFGVMLSPGFYRLTRNLVNGVKHELYVDAARVSGLSDMRIIARHILLVIRAPVIIQTSIVAGISIVIQAGLEFLGLGDPSIPTWGGMLQDAFANMFVVPTAILWPGLAISVTVASFVLLANAIRDRLQQGNRVAAAPALPAAVPQSVGAAPTDAGVLLDVRDLVVGYPAKSGWTEVVNGVSLQLRRGEVLGLVGESGSGKTQTAFAILGLLSTGGRILSGCIWFDGRDIANLPESEMQKLRGKRIAYVPQEPMSNLDPAFRIGYQLTEPMVTVLGISRAEAKARALKLLARVGMPDPNRTFNSYPHQVSGGMAQRVLIARAISCSPDLLIADEPTTALDVTVQAEVLELMRDLQAEMNMSVVLVTHNFGVVADLCHRVSVMKDGRVVETSAVKTLFADPQHDYTKMLLAAVLDDVTPRVYKPLQAKEVSA
;
A
#
# COMPACT_ATOMS: atom_id res chain seq x y z
N MET A 1 -20.67 -40.04 37.83
CA MET A 1 -21.13 -39.86 36.44
C MET A 1 -21.42 -38.38 36.24
N SER A 2 -20.42 -37.63 35.78
CA SER A 2 -20.55 -36.20 35.45
C SER A 2 -20.82 -36.07 33.94
N PRO A 3 -21.74 -35.19 33.50
CA PRO A 3 -22.11 -35.13 32.10
C PRO A 3 -20.97 -34.54 31.28
N ALA A 4 -20.69 -35.20 30.15
CA ALA A 4 -19.71 -34.77 29.17
C ALA A 4 -20.10 -33.39 28.61
N SER A 5 -19.21 -32.42 28.80
CA SER A 5 -19.24 -31.12 28.14
C SER A 5 -19.20 -31.31 26.62
N SER A 6 -20.29 -30.94 25.95
CA SER A 6 -20.40 -30.94 24.49
C SER A 6 -19.42 -29.92 23.89
N ALA A 7 -18.53 -30.39 23.02
CA ALA A 7 -17.62 -29.53 22.26
C ALA A 7 -18.38 -28.43 21.51
N PRO A 8 -17.90 -27.18 21.49
CA PRO A 8 -18.54 -26.10 20.74
C PRO A 8 -18.43 -26.40 19.24
N ALA A 9 -19.54 -26.20 18.53
CA ALA A 9 -19.61 -26.36 17.08
C ALA A 9 -18.58 -25.47 16.38
N PRO A 10 -17.98 -25.91 15.27
CA PRO A 10 -16.98 -25.13 14.54
C PRO A 10 -17.60 -23.82 14.07
N VAL A 11 -17.00 -22.69 14.48
CA VAL A 11 -17.38 -21.35 14.06
C VAL A 11 -17.19 -21.26 12.54
N SER A 12 -18.29 -21.10 11.81
CA SER A 12 -18.29 -20.92 10.36
C SER A 12 -17.40 -19.74 9.99
N ALA A 13 -16.44 -19.96 9.08
CA ALA A 13 -15.58 -18.91 8.55
C ALA A 13 -16.43 -17.73 8.05
N PRO A 14 -16.02 -16.46 8.29
CA PRO A 14 -16.76 -15.31 7.78
C PRO A 14 -16.90 -15.43 6.27
N GLY A 15 -18.16 -15.44 5.79
CA GLY A 15 -18.49 -15.67 4.40
C GLY A 15 -17.76 -14.67 3.50
N ARG A 16 -17.11 -15.17 2.45
CA ARG A 16 -16.54 -14.34 1.38
C ARG A 16 -17.66 -13.46 0.83
N VAL A 17 -17.65 -12.17 1.18
CA VAL A 17 -18.57 -11.21 0.59
C VAL A 17 -18.29 -11.18 -0.92
N SER A 18 -19.30 -11.51 -1.72
CA SER A 18 -19.19 -11.54 -3.18
C SER A 18 -18.67 -10.19 -3.71
N ILE A 19 -17.76 -10.25 -4.69
CA ILE A 19 -17.24 -9.07 -5.42
C ILE A 19 -18.39 -8.17 -5.88
N VAL A 20 -19.50 -8.77 -6.30
CA VAL A 20 -20.71 -8.07 -6.74
C VAL A 20 -21.30 -7.21 -5.62
N ARG A 21 -21.54 -7.79 -4.45
CA ARG A 21 -22.09 -7.05 -3.29
C ARG A 21 -21.17 -5.91 -2.87
N SER A 22 -19.87 -6.14 -2.97
CA SER A 22 -18.84 -5.18 -2.62
C SER A 22 -18.78 -3.97 -3.57
N VAL A 23 -18.91 -4.20 -4.87
CA VAL A 23 -19.02 -3.12 -5.89
C VAL A 23 -20.31 -2.32 -5.68
N LEU A 24 -21.42 -3.01 -5.43
CA LEU A 24 -22.73 -2.36 -5.20
C LEU A 24 -22.78 -1.52 -3.90
N THR A 25 -21.91 -1.79 -2.92
CA THR A 25 -21.80 -0.96 -1.71
C THR A 25 -20.96 0.30 -1.87
N ASN A 26 -20.15 0.42 -2.93
CA ASN A 26 -19.41 1.64 -3.24
C ASN A 26 -20.30 2.56 -4.10
N PRO A 27 -20.56 3.82 -3.70
CA PRO A 27 -21.47 4.70 -4.45
C PRO A 27 -21.00 4.93 -5.90
N LEU A 28 -19.71 5.12 -6.13
CA LEU A 28 -19.15 5.30 -7.47
C LEU A 28 -19.23 4.00 -8.29
N GLY A 29 -18.95 2.85 -7.64
CA GLY A 29 -19.06 1.53 -8.26
C GLY A 29 -20.49 1.18 -8.65
N LEU A 30 -21.46 1.52 -7.81
CA LEU A 30 -22.89 1.32 -8.05
C LEU A 30 -23.38 2.17 -9.22
N ILE A 31 -23.05 3.47 -9.24
CA ILE A 31 -23.44 4.37 -10.34
C ILE A 31 -22.87 3.87 -11.67
N ALA A 32 -21.58 3.54 -11.70
CA ALA A 32 -20.92 3.01 -12.90
C ALA A 32 -21.54 1.68 -13.38
N ALA A 33 -21.87 0.78 -12.45
CA ALA A 33 -22.52 -0.48 -12.78
C ALA A 33 -23.94 -0.29 -13.33
N ILE A 34 -24.72 0.63 -12.77
CA ILE A 34 -26.08 0.95 -13.26
C ILE A 34 -25.99 1.56 -14.67
N LEU A 35 -25.08 2.50 -14.90
CA LEU A 35 -24.92 3.13 -16.21
C LEU A 35 -24.50 2.12 -17.29
N LEU A 36 -23.52 1.26 -17.00
CA LEU A 36 -23.15 0.18 -17.92
C LEU A 36 -24.29 -0.81 -18.15
N LEU A 37 -25.04 -1.16 -17.09
CA LEU A 37 -26.21 -2.03 -17.23
C LEU A 37 -27.26 -1.41 -18.15
N LEU A 38 -27.55 -0.11 -18.01
CA LEU A 38 -28.48 0.60 -18.89
C LEU A 38 -28.00 0.59 -20.34
N VAL A 39 -26.72 0.84 -20.58
CA VAL A 39 -26.11 0.77 -21.92
C VAL A 39 -26.21 -0.65 -22.49
N ILE A 40 -25.89 -1.68 -21.70
CA ILE A 40 -25.98 -3.08 -22.13
C ILE A 40 -27.44 -3.46 -22.43
N VAL A 41 -28.39 -3.06 -21.60
CA VAL A 41 -29.82 -3.31 -21.81
C VAL A 41 -30.31 -2.61 -23.08
N ALA A 42 -29.98 -1.33 -23.26
CA ALA A 42 -30.29 -0.60 -24.49
C ALA A 42 -29.70 -1.32 -25.72
N THR A 43 -28.48 -1.81 -25.60
CA THR A 43 -27.76 -2.52 -26.66
C THR A 43 -28.42 -3.86 -26.99
N VAL A 44 -28.66 -4.73 -26.00
CA VAL A 44 -29.20 -6.08 -26.21
C VAL A 44 -30.64 -6.03 -26.70
N PHE A 45 -31.44 -5.10 -26.16
CA PHE A 45 -32.85 -4.96 -26.49
C PHE A 45 -33.13 -3.84 -27.51
N ALA A 46 -32.13 -3.46 -28.31
CA ALA A 46 -32.28 -2.42 -29.32
C ALA A 46 -33.51 -2.60 -30.23
N PRO A 47 -33.82 -3.80 -30.74
CA PRO A 47 -35.00 -4.00 -31.58
C PRO A 47 -36.35 -3.80 -30.88
N LEU A 48 -36.37 -3.84 -29.54
CA LEU A 48 -37.57 -3.65 -28.73
C LEU A 48 -37.68 -2.21 -28.19
N ILE A 49 -36.56 -1.51 -28.05
CA ILE A 49 -36.48 -0.16 -27.50
C ILE A 49 -36.57 0.90 -28.60
N ALA A 50 -35.97 0.64 -29.77
CA ALA A 50 -35.95 1.57 -30.87
C ALA A 50 -37.33 1.65 -31.56
N PRO A 51 -37.94 2.84 -31.66
CA PRO A 51 -39.23 3.01 -32.32
C PRO A 51 -39.18 2.78 -33.84
N PHE A 52 -38.01 2.95 -34.47
CA PHE A 52 -37.80 2.76 -35.91
C PHE A 52 -36.65 1.79 -36.18
N ALA A 53 -36.63 1.19 -37.36
CA ALA A 53 -35.46 0.44 -37.82
C ALA A 53 -34.29 1.40 -38.05
N ALA A 54 -33.05 0.95 -37.83
CA ALA A 54 -31.88 1.83 -37.85
C ALA A 54 -31.62 2.53 -39.20
N GLY A 55 -32.11 1.92 -40.30
CA GLY A 55 -32.03 2.46 -41.66
C GLY A 55 -33.34 3.06 -42.17
N ASP A 56 -34.39 3.17 -41.34
CA ASP A 56 -35.68 3.71 -41.77
C ASP A 56 -35.56 5.21 -42.08
N LEU A 57 -35.78 5.55 -43.34
CA LEU A 57 -35.46 6.87 -43.89
C LEU A 57 -36.75 7.62 -44.25
N GLN A 58 -36.95 8.79 -43.64
CA GLN A 58 -38.07 9.68 -43.93
C GLN A 58 -37.55 11.00 -44.48
N ILE A 59 -37.65 11.19 -45.81
CA ILE A 59 -37.08 12.34 -46.52
C ILE A 59 -37.61 13.69 -45.98
N PHE A 60 -38.86 13.73 -45.53
CA PHE A 60 -39.48 14.92 -44.96
C PHE A 60 -39.02 15.24 -43.52
N LYS A 61 -38.20 14.37 -42.90
CA LYS A 61 -37.66 14.54 -41.55
C LYS A 61 -36.15 14.78 -41.51
N ILE A 62 -35.54 15.16 -42.64
CA ILE A 62 -34.12 15.56 -42.67
C ILE A 62 -33.91 16.72 -41.71
N ASN A 63 -32.94 16.57 -40.79
CA ASN A 63 -32.62 17.57 -39.77
C ASN A 63 -33.84 18.00 -38.92
N ALA A 64 -34.84 17.13 -38.75
CA ALA A 64 -36.02 17.44 -37.97
C ALA A 64 -35.65 17.74 -36.50
N PRO A 65 -36.25 18.77 -35.87
CA PRO A 65 -36.02 19.04 -34.46
C PRO A 65 -36.56 17.88 -33.59
N PRO A 66 -36.10 17.74 -32.33
CA PRO A 66 -36.69 16.81 -31.39
C PRO A 66 -38.21 17.02 -31.28
N GLY A 67 -38.99 15.95 -31.44
CA GLY A 67 -40.44 16.01 -31.55
C GLY A 67 -40.96 15.36 -32.83
N ASP A 68 -42.27 15.49 -33.09
CA ASP A 68 -42.93 14.97 -34.30
C ASP A 68 -42.65 13.48 -34.59
N GLY A 69 -42.66 12.66 -33.54
CA GLY A 69 -42.39 11.22 -33.61
C GLY A 69 -40.91 10.81 -33.56
N TYR A 70 -39.95 11.74 -33.67
CA TYR A 70 -38.51 11.49 -33.45
C TYR A 70 -38.06 12.06 -32.10
N LEU A 71 -37.79 11.20 -31.12
CA LEU A 71 -37.54 11.61 -29.73
C LEU A 71 -36.36 12.58 -29.60
N LEU A 72 -35.28 12.32 -30.33
CA LEU A 72 -34.05 13.12 -30.33
C LEU A 72 -33.86 13.94 -31.62
N GLY A 73 -34.85 13.92 -32.51
CA GLY A 73 -34.80 14.56 -33.83
C GLY A 73 -34.33 13.65 -34.95
N GLY A 74 -34.32 14.19 -36.17
CA GLY A 74 -33.88 13.52 -37.39
C GLY A 74 -32.45 13.87 -37.76
N ASP A 75 -31.71 12.88 -38.26
CA ASP A 75 -30.34 13.05 -38.72
C ASP A 75 -30.26 13.73 -40.11
N GLY A 76 -29.04 13.92 -40.64
CA GLY A 76 -28.83 14.57 -41.93
C GLY A 76 -29.43 13.83 -43.13
N SER A 77 -29.87 12.57 -42.93
CA SER A 77 -30.53 11.74 -43.94
C SER A 77 -32.02 11.52 -43.66
N GLY A 78 -32.57 12.07 -42.56
CA GLY A 78 -33.98 11.91 -42.18
C GLY A 78 -34.30 10.64 -41.37
N ARG A 79 -33.30 10.02 -40.74
CA ARG A 79 -33.46 8.86 -39.85
C ARG A 79 -33.57 9.31 -38.39
N ASP A 80 -34.27 8.54 -37.56
CA ASP A 80 -34.44 8.84 -36.13
C ASP A 80 -33.12 8.69 -35.34
N ILE A 81 -32.65 9.78 -34.72
CA ILE A 81 -31.38 9.81 -33.97
C ILE A 81 -31.41 8.83 -32.78
N PHE A 82 -32.55 8.69 -32.09
CA PHE A 82 -32.65 7.79 -30.93
C PHE A 82 -32.50 6.32 -31.34
N SER A 83 -33.25 5.88 -32.35
CA SER A 83 -33.16 4.53 -32.90
C SER A 83 -31.73 4.23 -33.35
N ARG A 84 -31.08 5.16 -34.08
CA ARG A 84 -29.68 5.02 -34.48
C ARG A 84 -28.72 4.97 -33.30
N LEU A 85 -28.97 5.70 -32.21
CA LEU A 85 -28.11 5.70 -31.02
C LEU A 85 -28.10 4.33 -30.34
N VAL A 86 -29.27 3.70 -30.23
CA VAL A 86 -29.47 2.41 -29.57
C VAL A 86 -28.90 1.26 -30.43
N TYR A 87 -29.19 1.25 -31.74
CA TYR A 87 -28.57 0.28 -32.66
C TYR A 87 -27.06 0.51 -32.82
N GLY A 88 -26.61 1.76 -32.82
CA GLY A 88 -25.21 2.12 -32.90
C GLY A 88 -24.38 1.61 -31.72
N ALA A 89 -24.99 1.53 -30.54
CA ALA A 89 -24.37 0.96 -29.35
C ALA A 89 -23.95 -0.50 -29.55
N GLN A 90 -24.73 -1.31 -30.28
CA GLN A 90 -24.39 -2.71 -30.58
C GLN A 90 -23.08 -2.80 -31.35
N ASN A 91 -22.99 -2.09 -32.47
CA ASN A 91 -21.81 -2.17 -33.35
C ASN A 91 -20.57 -1.56 -32.69
N THR A 92 -20.74 -0.46 -31.95
CA THR A 92 -19.65 0.17 -31.20
C THR A 92 -19.13 -0.72 -30.06
N LEU A 93 -20.01 -1.35 -29.27
CA LEU A 93 -19.60 -2.21 -28.17
C LEU A 93 -19.04 -3.56 -28.64
N ILE A 94 -19.59 -4.15 -29.71
CA ILE A 94 -19.08 -5.39 -30.30
C ILE A 94 -17.66 -5.16 -30.84
N GLY A 95 -17.44 -4.07 -31.58
CA GLY A 95 -16.11 -3.71 -32.08
C GLY A 95 -15.09 -3.54 -30.95
N ALA A 96 -15.45 -2.77 -29.92
CA ALA A 96 -14.60 -2.60 -28.74
C ALA A 96 -14.33 -3.92 -27.99
N LEU A 97 -15.32 -4.81 -27.88
CA LEU A 97 -15.18 -6.12 -27.25
C LEU A 97 -14.22 -7.02 -28.04
N ILE A 98 -14.27 -7.00 -29.37
CA ILE A 98 -13.35 -7.75 -30.24
C ILE A 98 -11.92 -7.27 -30.02
N ALA A 99 -11.67 -5.96 -30.14
CA ALA A 99 -10.34 -5.39 -29.96
C ALA A 99 -9.77 -5.71 -28.56
N LEU A 100 -10.60 -5.54 -27.52
CA LEU A 100 -10.24 -5.85 -26.15
C LEU A 100 -9.90 -7.33 -25.95
N SER A 101 -10.74 -8.23 -26.48
CA SER A 101 -10.55 -9.68 -26.32
C SER A 101 -9.26 -10.13 -26.99
N VAL A 102 -9.00 -9.68 -28.22
CA VAL A 102 -7.77 -9.98 -28.94
C VAL A 102 -6.55 -9.43 -28.21
N ALA A 103 -6.59 -8.16 -27.77
CA ALA A 103 -5.50 -7.53 -27.04
C ALA A 103 -5.18 -8.24 -25.73
N ALA A 104 -6.20 -8.57 -24.94
CA ALA A 104 -6.04 -9.22 -23.66
C ALA A 104 -5.56 -10.67 -23.81
N ILE A 105 -6.15 -11.45 -24.72
CA ILE A 105 -5.76 -12.84 -24.95
C ILE A 105 -4.30 -12.91 -25.40
N ILE A 106 -3.91 -12.16 -26.43
CA ILE A 106 -2.54 -12.18 -26.94
C ILE A 106 -1.56 -11.63 -25.90
N GLY A 107 -1.85 -10.45 -25.34
CA GLY A 107 -0.91 -9.76 -24.47
C GLY A 107 -0.74 -10.44 -23.10
N VAL A 108 -1.82 -10.88 -22.45
CA VAL A 108 -1.72 -11.55 -21.14
C VAL A 108 -1.05 -12.92 -21.29
N THR A 109 -1.39 -13.70 -22.32
CA THR A 109 -0.76 -15.02 -22.53
C THR A 109 0.73 -14.88 -22.85
N ALA A 110 1.10 -13.98 -23.78
CA ALA A 110 2.49 -13.72 -24.12
C ALA A 110 3.27 -13.16 -22.93
N GLY A 111 2.68 -12.26 -22.14
CA GLY A 111 3.32 -11.64 -20.97
C GLY A 111 3.52 -12.63 -19.82
N LEU A 112 2.55 -13.50 -19.56
CA LEU A 112 2.68 -14.61 -18.60
C LEU A 112 3.83 -15.54 -19.00
N PHE A 113 3.83 -15.96 -20.28
CA PHE A 113 4.84 -16.87 -20.79
C PHE A 113 6.24 -16.25 -20.74
N ALA A 114 6.40 -15.02 -21.23
CA ALA A 114 7.67 -14.31 -21.23
C ALA A 114 8.18 -14.03 -19.80
N GLY A 115 7.33 -13.50 -18.92
CA GLY A 115 7.72 -13.19 -17.55
C GLY A 115 8.07 -14.43 -16.72
N TYR A 116 7.29 -15.51 -16.85
CA TYR A 116 7.51 -16.71 -16.04
C TYR A 116 8.77 -17.48 -16.47
N PHE A 117 8.92 -17.74 -17.76
CA PHE A 117 10.03 -18.55 -18.27
C PHE A 117 11.33 -17.76 -18.49
N GLY A 118 11.24 -16.44 -18.74
CA GLY A 118 12.41 -15.56 -18.92
C GLY A 118 13.33 -15.93 -20.09
N GLY A 119 14.54 -15.38 -20.06
CA GLY A 119 15.64 -15.72 -20.97
C GLY A 119 15.37 -15.32 -22.43
N ARG A 120 15.78 -16.16 -23.40
CA ARG A 120 15.62 -15.87 -24.83
C ARG A 120 14.16 -15.64 -25.25
N ARG A 121 13.21 -16.30 -24.60
CA ARG A 121 11.77 -16.19 -24.89
C ARG A 121 11.26 -14.79 -24.58
N GLU A 122 11.70 -14.23 -23.46
CA GLU A 122 11.38 -12.87 -23.03
C GLU A 122 11.97 -11.83 -23.97
N VAL A 123 13.20 -12.04 -24.45
CA VAL A 123 13.84 -11.14 -25.43
C VAL A 123 13.05 -11.12 -26.74
N VAL A 124 12.72 -12.29 -27.31
CA VAL A 124 11.98 -12.40 -28.57
C VAL A 124 10.59 -11.77 -28.47
N MET A 125 9.84 -12.09 -27.42
CA MET A 125 8.49 -11.54 -27.22
C MET A 125 8.52 -10.03 -26.98
N SER A 126 9.56 -9.53 -26.29
CA SER A 126 9.72 -8.08 -26.07
C SER A 126 10.02 -7.37 -27.39
N TRP A 127 10.90 -7.94 -28.22
CA TRP A 127 11.21 -7.37 -29.54
C TRP A 127 9.96 -7.31 -30.44
N ILE A 128 9.14 -8.36 -30.46
CA ILE A 128 7.87 -8.36 -31.21
C ILE A 128 6.92 -7.26 -30.67
N ALA A 129 6.78 -7.17 -29.35
CA ALA A 129 5.93 -6.16 -28.72
C ALA A 129 6.40 -4.73 -28.99
N ASP A 130 7.72 -4.50 -28.93
CA ASP A 130 8.34 -3.21 -29.21
C ASP A 130 8.20 -2.83 -30.69
N GLY A 131 8.34 -3.80 -31.60
CA GLY A 131 8.08 -3.62 -33.03
C GLY A 131 6.63 -3.23 -33.33
N LEU A 132 5.66 -3.86 -32.66
CA LEU A 132 4.24 -3.48 -32.78
C LEU A 132 3.98 -2.06 -32.25
N MET A 133 4.60 -1.69 -31.13
CA MET A 133 4.46 -0.34 -30.56
C MET A 133 5.14 0.76 -31.39
N ALA A 134 6.15 0.41 -32.19
CA ALA A 134 6.81 1.35 -33.08
C ALA A 134 5.91 1.83 -34.23
N LEU A 135 4.87 1.03 -34.57
CA LEU A 135 3.92 1.37 -35.61
C LEU A 135 2.77 2.22 -35.06
N PRO A 136 2.50 3.42 -35.62
CA PRO A 136 1.35 4.23 -35.21
C PRO A 136 0.03 3.51 -35.55
N ALA A 137 -0.74 3.14 -34.53
CA ALA A 137 -1.90 2.26 -34.70
C ALA A 137 -2.95 2.80 -35.68
N LEU A 138 -3.20 4.11 -35.65
CA LEU A 138 -4.15 4.75 -36.55
C LEU A 138 -3.69 4.68 -38.02
N ILE A 139 -2.40 4.84 -38.29
CA ILE A 139 -1.84 4.79 -39.65
C ILE A 139 -1.93 3.38 -40.20
N VAL A 140 -1.62 2.38 -39.37
CA VAL A 140 -1.74 0.97 -39.75
C VAL A 140 -3.20 0.62 -40.06
N LEU A 141 -4.13 1.03 -39.21
CA LEU A 141 -5.56 0.82 -39.44
C LEU A 141 -6.04 1.47 -40.74
N LEU A 142 -5.63 2.71 -41.02
CA LEU A 142 -5.98 3.41 -42.26
C LEU A 142 -5.42 2.69 -43.50
N ALA A 143 -4.18 2.19 -43.43
CA ALA A 143 -3.57 1.43 -44.52
C ALA A 143 -4.27 0.10 -44.77
N PHE A 144 -4.65 -0.62 -43.71
CA PHE A 144 -5.40 -1.87 -43.83
C PHE A 144 -6.84 -1.68 -44.29
N TYR A 145 -7.45 -0.54 -43.96
CA TYR A 145 -8.79 -0.19 -44.42
C TYR A 145 -8.87 -0.15 -45.97
N GLN A 146 -7.83 0.39 -46.62
CA GLN A 146 -7.73 0.44 -48.08
C GLN A 146 -7.62 -0.94 -48.74
N SER A 147 -7.06 -1.94 -48.04
CA SER A 147 -6.83 -3.28 -48.60
C SER A 147 -7.86 -4.33 -48.21
N LEU A 148 -8.38 -4.28 -46.98
CA LEU A 148 -9.32 -5.26 -46.41
C LEU A 148 -10.78 -4.77 -46.39
N GLY A 149 -11.02 -3.52 -46.77
CA GLY A 149 -12.34 -2.91 -46.83
C GLY A 149 -12.88 -2.41 -45.47
N SER A 150 -14.15 -2.01 -45.47
CA SER A 150 -14.79 -1.26 -44.37
C SER A 150 -15.29 -2.09 -43.19
N SER A 151 -14.79 -3.32 -43.03
CA SER A 151 -15.27 -4.23 -41.98
C SER A 151 -14.79 -3.82 -40.60
N ILE A 152 -15.75 -3.41 -39.76
CA ILE A 152 -15.56 -3.06 -38.35
C ILE A 152 -14.92 -4.20 -37.54
N HIS A 153 -15.26 -5.45 -37.85
CA HIS A 153 -14.75 -6.60 -37.13
C HIS A 153 -13.27 -6.83 -37.43
N VAL A 154 -12.89 -6.73 -38.71
CA VAL A 154 -11.50 -6.93 -39.15
C VAL A 154 -10.60 -5.81 -38.62
N SER A 155 -11.05 -4.55 -38.73
CA SER A 155 -10.28 -3.41 -38.21
C SER A 155 -10.07 -3.52 -36.71
N MET A 156 -11.07 -3.96 -35.95
CA MET A 156 -10.95 -4.13 -34.50
C MET A 156 -10.09 -5.34 -34.09
N VAL A 157 -10.04 -6.41 -34.88
CA VAL A 157 -9.05 -7.50 -34.66
C VAL A 157 -7.63 -6.97 -34.83
N ILE A 158 -7.36 -6.26 -35.93
CA ILE A 158 -6.04 -5.65 -36.19
C ILE A 158 -5.68 -4.69 -35.06
N PHE A 159 -6.61 -3.83 -34.67
CA PHE A 159 -6.41 -2.89 -33.58
C PHE A 159 -6.12 -3.60 -32.24
N GLY A 160 -6.84 -4.69 -31.95
CA GLY A 160 -6.59 -5.53 -30.78
C GLY A 160 -5.17 -6.11 -30.76
N VAL A 161 -4.64 -6.58 -31.90
CA VAL A 161 -3.25 -7.03 -32.01
C VAL A 161 -2.28 -5.89 -31.68
N MET A 162 -2.54 -4.68 -32.16
CA MET A 162 -1.73 -3.50 -31.90
C MET A 162 -1.76 -3.03 -30.44
N LEU A 163 -2.84 -3.29 -29.71
CA LEU A 163 -2.96 -2.97 -28.28
C LEU A 163 -2.42 -4.08 -27.36
N SER A 164 -2.19 -5.28 -27.88
CA SER A 164 -1.67 -6.43 -27.13
C SER A 164 -0.33 -6.18 -26.41
N PRO A 165 0.62 -5.37 -26.94
CA PRO A 165 1.85 -5.01 -26.25
C PRO A 165 1.64 -4.32 -24.89
N GLY A 166 0.55 -3.56 -24.71
CA GLY A 166 0.24 -2.93 -23.42
C GLY A 166 -0.04 -3.96 -22.32
N PHE A 167 -0.87 -4.96 -22.63
CA PHE A 167 -1.12 -6.10 -21.74
C PHE A 167 0.12 -6.95 -21.53
N TYR A 168 0.91 -7.17 -22.59
CA TYR A 168 2.17 -7.91 -22.52
C TYR A 168 3.13 -7.29 -21.51
N ARG A 169 3.43 -6.00 -21.63
CA ARG A 169 4.37 -5.30 -20.74
C ARG A 169 3.90 -5.33 -19.29
N LEU A 170 2.63 -5.03 -19.05
CA LEU A 170 2.05 -5.07 -17.71
C LEU A 170 2.19 -6.46 -17.09
N THR A 171 1.74 -7.49 -17.80
CA THR A 171 1.73 -8.87 -17.31
C THR A 171 3.15 -9.37 -17.08
N ARG A 172 4.06 -9.16 -18.04
CA ARG A 172 5.48 -9.52 -17.94
C ARG A 172 6.12 -8.92 -16.69
N ASN A 173 5.96 -7.61 -16.48
CA ASN A 173 6.59 -6.90 -15.36
C ASN A 173 6.10 -7.42 -14.00
N LEU A 174 4.78 -7.64 -13.88
CA LEU A 174 4.20 -8.16 -12.65
C LEU A 174 4.63 -9.61 -12.37
N VAL A 175 4.68 -10.45 -13.40
CA VAL A 175 5.14 -11.84 -13.26
C VAL A 175 6.61 -11.88 -12.87
N ASN A 176 7.45 -11.04 -13.47
CA ASN A 176 8.86 -10.93 -13.10
C ASN A 176 9.06 -10.53 -11.63
N GLY A 177 8.21 -9.66 -11.10
CA GLY A 177 8.25 -9.26 -9.68
C GLY A 177 7.78 -10.36 -8.72
N VAL A 178 6.90 -11.26 -9.18
CA VAL A 178 6.24 -12.26 -8.32
C VAL A 178 6.88 -13.65 -8.41
N LYS A 179 7.56 -14.00 -9.51
CA LYS A 179 8.02 -15.36 -9.77
C LYS A 179 9.10 -15.89 -8.80
N HIS A 180 9.73 -15.01 -8.01
CA HIS A 180 10.76 -15.33 -7.02
C HIS A 180 10.28 -15.11 -5.58
N GLU A 181 8.97 -15.00 -5.37
CA GLU A 181 8.40 -14.94 -4.04
C GLU A 181 8.47 -16.30 -3.34
N LEU A 182 8.67 -16.29 -2.01
CA LEU A 182 8.88 -17.49 -1.20
C LEU A 182 7.75 -18.54 -1.36
N TYR A 183 6.51 -18.11 -1.54
CA TYR A 183 5.37 -19.02 -1.73
C TYR A 183 5.35 -19.67 -3.13
N VAL A 184 5.92 -19.01 -4.15
CA VAL A 184 6.06 -19.57 -5.50
C VAL A 184 7.21 -20.59 -5.51
N ASP A 185 8.32 -20.26 -4.85
CA ASP A 185 9.45 -21.19 -4.71
C ASP A 185 9.06 -22.41 -3.87
N ALA A 186 8.30 -22.24 -2.79
CA ALA A 186 7.74 -23.35 -2.03
C ALA A 186 6.80 -24.23 -2.86
N ALA A 187 5.99 -23.65 -3.75
CA ALA A 187 5.13 -24.40 -4.68
C ALA A 187 5.96 -25.21 -5.70
N ARG A 188 7.09 -24.66 -6.15
CA ARG A 188 8.02 -25.34 -7.05
C ARG A 188 8.73 -26.50 -6.37
N VAL A 189 9.24 -26.30 -5.14
CA VAL A 189 9.91 -27.34 -4.35
C VAL A 189 8.95 -28.45 -3.91
N SER A 190 7.67 -28.12 -3.68
CA SER A 190 6.62 -29.12 -3.40
C SER A 190 6.13 -29.89 -4.64
N GLY A 191 6.73 -29.67 -5.81
CA GLY A 191 6.48 -30.45 -7.02
C GLY A 191 5.22 -30.06 -7.80
N LEU A 192 4.67 -28.85 -7.61
CA LEU A 192 3.59 -28.39 -8.48
C LEU A 192 4.10 -28.12 -9.89
N SER A 193 3.27 -28.45 -10.90
CA SER A 193 3.58 -28.12 -12.29
C SER A 193 3.53 -26.62 -12.55
N ASP A 194 4.36 -26.13 -13.48
CA ASP A 194 4.42 -24.72 -13.88
C ASP A 194 3.04 -24.15 -14.22
N MET A 195 2.21 -24.91 -14.94
CA MET A 195 0.86 -24.47 -15.30
C MET A 195 -0.03 -24.29 -14.06
N ARG A 196 0.10 -25.16 -13.07
CA ARG A 196 -0.64 -25.04 -11.80
C ARG A 196 -0.13 -23.88 -10.97
N ILE A 197 1.18 -23.61 -10.99
CA ILE A 197 1.80 -22.45 -10.34
C ILE A 197 1.30 -21.15 -10.97
N ILE A 198 1.35 -21.05 -12.29
CA ILE A 198 0.86 -19.89 -13.04
C ILE A 198 -0.63 -19.66 -12.74
N ALA A 199 -1.45 -20.71 -12.83
CA ALA A 199 -2.89 -20.58 -12.67
C ALA A 199 -3.33 -20.22 -11.24
N ARG A 200 -2.71 -20.81 -10.21
CA ARG A 200 -3.15 -20.64 -8.82
C ARG A 200 -2.42 -19.54 -8.07
N HIS A 201 -1.13 -19.34 -8.33
CA HIS A 201 -0.30 -18.43 -7.55
C HIS A 201 -0.04 -17.12 -8.29
N ILE A 202 0.26 -17.16 -9.60
CA ILE A 202 0.66 -15.96 -10.34
C ILE A 202 -0.56 -15.20 -10.87
N LEU A 203 -1.48 -15.86 -11.57
CA LEU A 203 -2.69 -15.24 -12.10
C LEU A 203 -3.53 -14.57 -11.00
N LEU A 204 -3.56 -15.16 -9.82
CA LEU A 204 -4.31 -14.62 -8.68
C LEU A 204 -3.77 -13.26 -8.22
N VAL A 205 -2.44 -13.07 -8.29
CA VAL A 205 -1.78 -11.83 -7.89
C VAL A 205 -1.95 -10.75 -8.96
N ILE A 206 -1.81 -11.10 -10.23
CA ILE A 206 -1.80 -10.11 -11.32
C ILE A 206 -3.19 -9.76 -11.87
N ARG A 207 -4.25 -10.51 -11.50
CA ARG A 207 -5.62 -10.29 -12.00
C ARG A 207 -6.13 -8.85 -11.80
N ALA A 208 -5.76 -8.20 -10.70
CA ALA A 208 -6.26 -6.87 -10.39
C ALA A 208 -5.70 -5.80 -11.35
N PRO A 209 -4.37 -5.69 -11.54
CA PRO A 209 -3.79 -4.90 -12.63
C PRO A 209 -4.35 -5.22 -14.02
N VAL A 210 -4.52 -6.50 -14.35
CA VAL A 210 -5.05 -6.91 -15.66
C VAL A 210 -6.49 -6.42 -15.87
N ILE A 211 -7.37 -6.54 -14.87
CA ILE A 211 -8.76 -6.04 -14.93
C ILE A 211 -8.81 -4.52 -15.14
N ILE A 212 -7.90 -3.77 -14.50
CA ILE A 212 -7.81 -2.32 -14.69
C ILE A 212 -7.40 -2.01 -16.12
N GLN A 213 -6.37 -2.69 -16.63
CA GLN A 213 -5.90 -2.52 -18.00
C GLN A 213 -7.00 -2.83 -19.03
N THR A 214 -7.80 -3.87 -18.78
CA THR A 214 -8.97 -4.21 -19.59
C THR A 214 -9.95 -3.05 -19.72
N SER A 215 -10.17 -2.30 -18.65
CA SER A 215 -11.13 -1.20 -18.66
C SER A 215 -10.59 0.04 -19.40
N ILE A 216 -9.29 0.32 -19.25
CA ILE A 216 -8.61 1.37 -20.01
C ILE A 216 -8.64 1.05 -21.52
N VAL A 217 -8.28 -0.20 -21.87
CA VAL A 217 -8.26 -0.65 -23.27
C VAL A 217 -9.66 -0.67 -23.87
N ALA A 218 -10.70 -1.04 -23.12
CA ALA A 218 -12.08 -0.95 -23.56
C ALA A 218 -12.45 0.49 -23.96
N GLY A 219 -12.09 1.47 -23.12
CA GLY A 219 -12.33 2.88 -23.40
C GLY A 219 -11.58 3.38 -24.64
N ILE A 220 -10.28 3.06 -24.75
CA ILE A 220 -9.46 3.39 -25.94
C ILE A 220 -10.06 2.77 -27.20
N SER A 221 -10.55 1.53 -27.11
CA SER A 221 -11.15 0.83 -28.25
C SER A 221 -12.41 1.53 -28.76
N ILE A 222 -13.30 1.94 -27.86
CA ILE A 222 -14.50 2.72 -28.22
C ILE A 222 -14.11 4.04 -28.90
N VAL A 223 -13.15 4.77 -28.31
CA VAL A 223 -12.74 6.09 -28.83
C VAL A 223 -12.06 5.99 -30.19
N ILE A 224 -11.15 5.03 -30.38
CA ILE A 224 -10.45 4.84 -31.66
C ILE A 224 -11.41 4.33 -32.73
N GLN A 225 -12.28 3.39 -32.40
CA GLN A 225 -13.31 2.94 -33.33
C GLN A 225 -14.21 4.09 -33.77
N ALA A 226 -14.74 4.87 -32.82
CA ALA A 226 -15.55 6.03 -33.12
C ALA A 226 -14.78 7.08 -33.94
N GLY A 227 -13.48 7.25 -33.67
CA GLY A 227 -12.59 8.13 -34.43
C GLY A 227 -12.36 7.68 -35.88
N LEU A 228 -12.19 6.38 -36.13
CA LEU A 228 -12.06 5.84 -37.50
C LEU A 228 -13.33 6.10 -38.31
N GLU A 229 -14.48 5.79 -37.73
CA GLU A 229 -15.78 6.00 -38.37
C GLU A 229 -16.07 7.50 -38.55
N PHE A 230 -15.65 8.33 -37.60
CA PHE A 230 -15.72 9.79 -37.71
C PHE A 230 -14.93 10.32 -38.91
N LEU A 231 -13.79 9.71 -39.24
CA LEU A 231 -12.99 10.02 -40.43
C LEU A 231 -13.60 9.48 -41.73
N GLY A 232 -14.78 8.86 -41.69
CA GLY A 232 -15.44 8.27 -42.85
C GLY A 232 -14.93 6.88 -43.22
N LEU A 233 -14.19 6.22 -42.32
CA LEU A 233 -13.64 4.87 -42.51
C LEU A 233 -14.56 3.81 -41.90
N GLY A 234 -15.86 3.94 -42.12
CA GLY A 234 -16.86 2.96 -41.71
C GLY A 234 -17.88 2.72 -42.82
N ASP A 235 -18.65 1.64 -42.70
CA ASP A 235 -19.80 1.42 -43.56
C ASP A 235 -20.95 2.38 -43.18
N PRO A 236 -21.35 3.33 -44.05
CA PRO A 236 -22.40 4.31 -43.73
C PRO A 236 -23.79 3.69 -43.58
N SER A 237 -23.99 2.44 -44.02
CA SER A 237 -25.24 1.69 -43.84
C SER A 237 -25.38 1.10 -42.44
N ILE A 238 -24.26 0.93 -41.72
CA ILE A 238 -24.25 0.36 -40.37
C ILE A 238 -24.24 1.52 -39.36
N PRO A 239 -25.25 1.62 -38.48
CA PRO A 239 -25.25 2.65 -37.44
C PRO A 239 -24.14 2.37 -36.44
N THR A 240 -23.35 3.39 -36.12
CA THR A 240 -22.33 3.37 -35.08
C THR A 240 -22.26 4.74 -34.42
N TRP A 241 -21.74 4.83 -33.19
CA TRP A 241 -21.61 6.14 -32.54
C TRP A 241 -20.62 7.07 -33.25
N GLY A 242 -19.55 6.55 -33.85
CA GLY A 242 -18.62 7.35 -34.63
C GLY A 242 -19.21 7.86 -35.94
N GLY A 243 -19.98 7.03 -36.66
CA GLY A 243 -20.69 7.44 -37.87
C GLY A 243 -21.79 8.46 -37.59
N MET A 244 -22.48 8.35 -36.46
CA MET A 244 -23.43 9.38 -36.01
C MET A 244 -22.73 10.69 -35.66
N LEU A 245 -21.55 10.64 -35.04
CA LEU A 245 -20.74 11.82 -34.75
C LEU A 245 -20.30 12.51 -36.04
N GLN A 246 -19.94 11.74 -37.07
CA GLN A 246 -19.57 12.23 -38.40
C GLN A 246 -20.71 12.99 -39.07
N ASP A 247 -21.90 12.38 -39.11
CA ASP A 247 -23.11 12.99 -39.69
C ASP A 247 -23.52 14.26 -38.94
N ALA A 248 -23.50 14.22 -37.60
CA ALA A 248 -23.79 15.38 -36.77
C ALA A 248 -22.77 16.51 -36.95
N PHE A 249 -21.48 16.18 -37.14
CA PHE A 249 -20.44 17.17 -37.43
C PHE A 249 -20.63 17.81 -38.80
N ALA A 250 -20.95 17.02 -39.83
CA ALA A 250 -21.25 17.53 -41.17
C ALA A 250 -22.46 18.49 -41.17
N ASN A 251 -23.45 18.23 -40.31
CA ASN A 251 -24.66 19.03 -40.16
C ASN A 251 -24.62 20.02 -38.96
N MET A 252 -23.45 20.28 -38.37
CA MET A 252 -23.33 21.02 -37.11
C MET A 252 -23.89 22.44 -37.18
N PHE A 253 -23.83 23.08 -38.34
CA PHE A 253 -24.37 24.42 -38.56
C PHE A 253 -25.90 24.45 -38.74
N VAL A 254 -26.54 23.30 -38.92
CA VAL A 254 -28.00 23.17 -39.08
C VAL A 254 -28.63 22.68 -37.78
N VAL A 255 -28.13 21.57 -37.23
CA VAL A 255 -28.63 20.97 -35.98
C VAL A 255 -27.47 20.78 -35.00
N PRO A 256 -27.05 21.85 -34.30
CA PRO A 256 -25.87 21.80 -33.42
C PRO A 256 -26.04 20.84 -32.23
N THR A 257 -27.27 20.50 -31.86
CA THR A 257 -27.56 19.59 -30.75
C THR A 257 -27.36 18.12 -31.09
N ALA A 258 -27.34 17.75 -32.37
CA ALA A 258 -27.25 16.35 -32.80
C ALA A 258 -25.94 15.67 -32.37
N ILE A 259 -24.84 16.44 -32.26
CA ILE A 259 -23.50 15.92 -31.89
C ILE A 259 -23.44 15.48 -30.42
N LEU A 260 -24.30 16.05 -29.56
CA LEU A 260 -24.28 15.79 -28.12
C LEU A 260 -24.63 14.33 -27.80
N TRP A 261 -25.55 13.72 -28.54
CA TRP A 261 -26.07 12.39 -28.24
C TRP A 261 -25.03 11.27 -28.39
N PRO A 262 -24.36 11.08 -29.56
CA PRO A 262 -23.29 10.10 -29.68
C PRO A 262 -22.10 10.44 -28.79
N GLY A 263 -21.77 11.73 -28.60
CA GLY A 263 -20.70 12.17 -27.71
C GLY A 263 -20.93 11.81 -26.23
N LEU A 264 -22.16 12.01 -25.74
CA LEU A 264 -22.57 11.61 -24.39
C LEU A 264 -22.58 10.09 -24.23
N ALA A 265 -23.07 9.35 -25.22
CA ALA A 265 -23.08 7.89 -25.17
C ALA A 265 -21.65 7.31 -25.05
N ILE A 266 -20.70 7.81 -25.86
CA ILE A 266 -19.28 7.46 -25.76
C ILE A 266 -18.74 7.84 -24.39
N SER A 267 -18.91 9.10 -23.96
CA SER A 267 -18.31 9.63 -22.73
C SER A 267 -18.81 8.90 -21.48
N VAL A 268 -20.12 8.69 -21.36
CA VAL A 268 -20.74 7.98 -20.23
C VAL A 268 -20.28 6.53 -20.20
N THR A 269 -20.22 5.86 -21.34
CA THR A 269 -19.79 4.46 -21.42
C THR A 269 -18.32 4.31 -21.02
N VAL A 270 -17.43 5.13 -21.56
CA VAL A 270 -16.00 5.13 -21.24
C VAL A 270 -15.77 5.46 -19.77
N ALA A 271 -16.41 6.51 -19.25
CA ALA A 271 -16.30 6.89 -17.84
C ALA A 271 -16.79 5.76 -16.92
N SER A 272 -17.88 5.08 -17.28
CA SER A 272 -18.43 3.98 -16.49
C SER A 272 -17.49 2.76 -16.46
N PHE A 273 -16.83 2.42 -17.58
CA PHE A 273 -15.79 1.38 -17.58
C PHE A 273 -14.64 1.72 -16.63
N VAL A 274 -14.12 2.95 -16.68
CA VAL A 274 -13.00 3.39 -15.84
C VAL A 274 -13.37 3.41 -14.36
N LEU A 275 -14.54 3.95 -14.02
CA LEU A 275 -15.03 4.02 -12.63
C LEU A 275 -15.29 2.62 -12.06
N LEU A 276 -15.89 1.72 -12.84
CA LEU A 276 -16.13 0.34 -12.42
C LEU A 276 -14.80 -0.40 -12.17
N ALA A 277 -13.79 -0.18 -13.01
CA ALA A 277 -12.46 -0.76 -12.86
C ALA A 277 -11.80 -0.37 -11.54
N ASN A 278 -11.86 0.92 -11.20
CA ASN A 278 -11.30 1.45 -9.96
C ASN A 278 -12.04 0.89 -8.74
N ALA A 279 -13.38 0.82 -8.80
CA ALA A 279 -14.16 0.21 -7.72
C ALA A 279 -13.83 -1.28 -7.50
N ILE A 280 -13.55 -2.04 -8.58
CA ILE A 280 -13.10 -3.43 -8.50
C ILE A 280 -11.67 -3.51 -7.96
N ARG A 281 -10.76 -2.65 -8.43
CA ARG A 281 -9.36 -2.55 -7.98
C ARG A 281 -9.27 -2.37 -6.48
N ASP A 282 -9.98 -1.39 -5.93
CA ASP A 282 -9.89 -1.03 -4.52
C ASP A 282 -10.19 -2.24 -3.63
N ARG A 283 -11.07 -3.13 -4.07
CA ARG A 283 -11.42 -4.36 -3.34
C ARG A 283 -10.43 -5.49 -3.56
N LEU A 284 -9.87 -5.63 -4.75
CA LEU A 284 -8.84 -6.64 -5.00
C LEU A 284 -7.51 -6.30 -4.33
N GLN A 285 -7.19 -5.00 -4.18
CA GLN A 285 -6.00 -4.49 -3.49
C GLN A 285 -6.17 -4.38 -1.98
N GLN A 286 -7.40 -4.15 -1.49
CA GLN A 286 -7.76 -4.44 -0.10
C GLN A 286 -7.82 -5.95 0.10
N GLY A 287 -6.66 -6.62 0.02
CA GLY A 287 -6.50 -7.98 0.49
C GLY A 287 -7.15 -8.10 1.86
N ASN A 288 -8.00 -9.13 2.03
CA ASN A 288 -8.85 -9.38 3.18
C ASN A 288 -8.63 -8.34 4.28
N ARG A 289 -9.47 -7.29 4.33
CA ARG A 289 -9.68 -6.56 5.58
C ARG A 289 -9.74 -7.64 6.63
N VAL A 290 -8.76 -7.71 7.52
CA VAL A 290 -8.75 -8.65 8.64
C VAL A 290 -10.14 -8.50 9.21
N ALA A 291 -10.96 -9.54 9.06
CA ALA A 291 -12.31 -9.53 9.60
C ALA A 291 -12.16 -9.01 11.02
N ALA A 292 -12.94 -7.98 11.40
CA ALA A 292 -12.86 -7.36 12.72
C ALA A 292 -12.57 -8.48 13.72
N ALA A 293 -11.36 -8.45 14.31
CA ALA A 293 -10.79 -9.62 14.97
C ALA A 293 -11.88 -10.19 15.87
N PRO A 294 -12.22 -11.50 15.77
CA PRO A 294 -13.27 -12.09 16.58
C PRO A 294 -13.05 -11.62 18.01
N ALA A 295 -14.12 -11.18 18.70
CA ALA A 295 -14.03 -10.63 20.03
C ALA A 295 -13.16 -11.55 20.88
N LEU A 296 -11.91 -11.12 21.11
CA LEU A 296 -10.93 -11.95 21.78
C LEU A 296 -11.42 -12.15 23.21
N PRO A 297 -11.23 -13.34 23.79
CA PRO A 297 -11.62 -13.59 25.18
C PRO A 297 -11.08 -12.48 26.08
N ALA A 298 -11.92 -12.02 27.01
CA ALA A 298 -11.58 -10.92 27.91
C ALA A 298 -10.23 -11.19 28.56
N ALA A 299 -9.33 -10.19 28.51
CA ALA A 299 -8.05 -10.26 29.20
C ALA A 299 -8.30 -10.64 30.65
N VAL A 300 -7.61 -11.66 31.14
CA VAL A 300 -7.71 -12.08 32.54
C VAL A 300 -7.29 -10.87 33.39
N PRO A 301 -8.14 -10.35 34.29
CA PRO A 301 -7.76 -9.28 35.20
C PRO A 301 -6.56 -9.75 36.00
N GLN A 302 -5.42 -9.11 35.82
CA GLN A 302 -4.21 -9.49 36.54
C GLN A 302 -4.07 -8.73 37.83
N SER A 303 -3.52 -9.43 38.83
CA SER A 303 -3.09 -8.83 40.09
C SER A 303 -2.03 -7.79 39.77
N VAL A 304 -2.44 -6.53 39.84
CA VAL A 304 -1.59 -5.35 39.79
C VAL A 304 -0.60 -5.47 40.97
N GLY A 305 0.60 -6.00 40.71
CA GLY A 305 1.68 -5.94 41.70
C GLY A 305 1.93 -4.48 42.07
N ALA A 306 2.16 -4.16 43.34
CA ALA A 306 2.23 -2.77 43.79
C ALA A 306 3.19 -1.91 42.92
N ALA A 307 2.77 -0.67 42.64
CA ALA A 307 3.57 0.30 41.92
C ALA A 307 4.97 0.42 42.54
N PRO A 308 6.02 0.68 41.74
CA PRO A 308 7.35 0.93 42.28
C PRO A 308 7.31 2.05 43.33
N THR A 309 7.87 1.81 44.51
CA THR A 309 7.95 2.81 45.59
C THR A 309 9.06 3.83 45.38
N ASP A 310 10.03 3.51 44.52
CA ASP A 310 11.14 4.39 44.16
C ASP A 310 10.74 5.36 43.04
N ALA A 311 10.59 6.65 43.38
CA ALA A 311 10.26 7.71 42.43
C ALA A 311 11.31 7.93 41.32
N GLY A 312 12.52 7.37 41.47
CA GLY A 312 13.56 7.40 40.45
C GLY A 312 13.31 6.45 39.27
N VAL A 313 12.38 5.50 39.39
CA VAL A 313 12.06 4.52 38.33
C VAL A 313 11.02 5.11 37.37
N LEU A 314 11.38 5.29 36.10
CA LEU A 314 10.47 5.78 35.07
C LEU A 314 9.63 4.66 34.46
N LEU A 315 10.25 3.53 34.16
CA LEU A 315 9.61 2.38 33.54
C LEU A 315 9.98 1.11 34.31
N ASP A 316 8.96 0.33 34.70
CA ASP A 316 9.11 -0.96 35.36
C ASP A 316 8.17 -1.99 34.72
N VAL A 317 8.75 -2.91 33.95
CA VAL A 317 8.08 -4.03 33.31
C VAL A 317 8.32 -5.25 34.19
N ARG A 318 7.26 -5.98 34.57
CA ARG A 318 7.37 -7.17 35.41
C ARG A 318 6.63 -8.34 34.80
N ASP A 319 7.32 -9.46 34.67
CA ASP A 319 6.80 -10.76 34.23
C ASP A 319 5.96 -10.68 32.94
N LEU A 320 6.39 -9.83 32.01
CA LEU A 320 5.68 -9.57 30.76
C LEU A 320 5.65 -10.82 29.89
N VAL A 321 4.45 -11.29 29.56
CA VAL A 321 4.18 -12.35 28.61
C VAL A 321 3.35 -11.78 27.46
N VAL A 322 3.86 -11.94 26.23
CA VAL A 322 3.16 -11.49 25.01
C VAL A 322 2.89 -12.71 24.15
N GLY A 323 1.64 -12.86 23.72
CA GLY A 323 1.22 -13.97 22.88
C GLY A 323 0.40 -13.55 21.68
N TYR A 324 0.42 -14.41 20.66
CA TYR A 324 -0.32 -14.25 19.42
C TYR A 324 -1.32 -15.40 19.23
N PRO A 325 -2.47 -15.16 18.58
CA PRO A 325 -3.46 -16.20 18.34
C PRO A 325 -2.89 -17.28 17.41
N ALA A 326 -3.03 -18.54 17.82
CA ALA A 326 -2.65 -19.73 17.07
C ALA A 326 -3.85 -20.68 16.95
N LYS A 327 -3.75 -21.70 16.07
CA LYS A 327 -4.83 -22.67 15.85
C LYS A 327 -5.29 -23.40 17.13
N SER A 328 -4.40 -23.52 18.12
CA SER A 328 -4.62 -24.26 19.37
C SER A 328 -4.52 -23.38 20.63
N GLY A 329 -4.69 -22.06 20.52
CA GLY A 329 -4.62 -21.14 21.67
C GLY A 329 -3.70 -19.96 21.40
N TRP A 330 -2.70 -19.75 22.27
CA TRP A 330 -1.73 -18.67 22.14
C TRP A 330 -0.33 -19.22 21.88
N THR A 331 0.42 -18.59 20.99
CA THR A 331 1.87 -18.77 20.87
C THR A 331 2.55 -17.61 21.58
N GLU A 332 3.26 -17.90 22.68
CA GLU A 332 4.03 -16.91 23.43
C GLU A 332 5.32 -16.56 22.69
N VAL A 333 5.57 -15.25 22.54
CA VAL A 333 6.77 -14.69 21.89
C VAL A 333 7.64 -13.96 22.91
N VAL A 334 7.04 -13.48 24.00
CA VAL A 334 7.73 -12.93 25.17
C VAL A 334 7.26 -13.72 26.38
N ASN A 335 8.19 -14.15 27.23
CA ASN A 335 8.02 -15.21 28.22
C ASN A 335 8.50 -14.75 29.61
N GLY A 336 7.76 -13.86 30.28
CA GLY A 336 8.08 -13.41 31.64
C GLY A 336 9.24 -12.43 31.70
N VAL A 337 9.25 -11.44 30.80
CA VAL A 337 10.31 -10.42 30.73
C VAL A 337 10.11 -9.37 31.82
N SER A 338 11.18 -9.09 32.56
CA SER A 338 11.23 -8.01 33.55
C SER A 338 12.35 -7.02 33.21
N LEU A 339 12.01 -5.73 33.16
CA LEU A 339 12.93 -4.64 32.79
C LEU A 339 12.67 -3.44 33.69
N GLN A 340 13.72 -2.77 34.16
CA GLN A 340 13.59 -1.55 34.94
C GLN A 340 14.53 -0.47 34.40
N LEU A 341 13.99 0.73 34.22
CA LEU A 341 14.67 1.90 33.69
C LEU A 341 14.39 3.11 34.59
N ARG A 342 15.47 3.75 35.05
CA ARG A 342 15.44 4.97 35.86
C ARG A 342 15.37 6.22 34.98
N ARG A 343 14.99 7.35 35.58
CA ARG A 343 14.98 8.67 34.92
C ARG A 343 16.40 9.06 34.49
N GLY A 344 16.54 9.50 33.23
CA GLY A 344 17.84 9.85 32.64
C GLY A 344 18.78 8.67 32.36
N GLU A 345 18.32 7.43 32.53
CA GLU A 345 19.10 6.22 32.23
C GLU A 345 18.93 5.82 30.76
N VAL A 346 19.97 5.17 30.22
CA VAL A 346 19.90 4.46 28.93
C VAL A 346 20.03 2.96 29.18
N LEU A 347 18.99 2.20 28.86
CA LEU A 347 18.93 0.74 28.97
C LEU A 347 19.04 0.12 27.57
N GLY A 348 20.06 -0.71 27.36
CA GLY A 348 20.19 -1.53 26.16
C GLY A 348 19.37 -2.82 26.29
N LEU A 349 18.55 -3.14 25.28
CA LEU A 349 17.87 -4.42 25.14
C LEU A 349 18.47 -5.16 23.94
N VAL A 350 19.21 -6.24 24.22
CA VAL A 350 20.11 -6.87 23.24
C VAL A 350 19.77 -8.34 23.02
N GLY A 351 20.01 -8.87 21.83
CA GLY A 351 19.82 -10.29 21.50
C GLY A 351 19.66 -10.50 20.00
N GLU A 352 19.64 -11.76 19.57
CA GLU A 352 19.47 -12.12 18.15
C GLU A 352 18.11 -11.67 17.56
N SER A 353 18.02 -11.62 16.24
CA SER A 353 16.75 -11.41 15.55
C SER A 353 15.72 -12.46 15.99
N GLY A 354 14.49 -12.03 16.27
CA GLY A 354 13.44 -12.92 16.76
C GLY A 354 13.44 -13.21 18.26
N SER A 355 14.39 -12.69 19.05
CA SER A 355 14.43 -12.95 20.51
C SER A 355 13.34 -12.29 21.35
N GLY A 356 12.45 -11.47 20.74
CA GLY A 356 11.32 -10.83 21.41
C GLY A 356 11.48 -9.33 21.71
N LYS A 357 12.63 -8.72 21.42
CA LYS A 357 12.94 -7.31 21.77
C LYS A 357 11.91 -6.30 21.26
N THR A 358 11.63 -6.31 19.96
CA THR A 358 10.63 -5.42 19.34
C THR A 358 9.22 -5.66 19.91
N GLN A 359 8.90 -6.90 20.27
CA GLN A 359 7.61 -7.20 20.90
C GLN A 359 7.51 -6.66 22.32
N THR A 360 8.59 -6.70 23.09
CA THR A 360 8.68 -6.02 24.39
C THR A 360 8.50 -4.50 24.24
N ALA A 361 9.18 -3.88 23.25
CA ALA A 361 9.03 -2.46 22.95
C ALA A 361 7.60 -2.09 22.55
N PHE A 362 6.96 -2.88 21.68
CA PHE A 362 5.58 -2.67 21.26
C PHE A 362 4.56 -2.96 22.36
N ALA A 363 4.83 -3.87 23.29
CA ALA A 363 4.01 -4.06 24.47
C ALA A 363 4.01 -2.80 25.36
N ILE A 364 5.19 -2.20 25.61
CA ILE A 364 5.31 -0.93 26.34
C ILE A 364 4.54 0.19 25.63
N LEU A 365 4.59 0.25 24.29
CA LEU A 365 3.86 1.23 23.50
C LEU A 365 2.37 0.88 23.32
N GLY A 366 1.91 -0.32 23.68
CA GLY A 366 0.56 -0.81 23.36
C GLY A 366 0.28 -0.95 21.86
N LEU A 367 1.32 -1.17 21.04
CA LEU A 367 1.28 -1.23 19.57
C LEU A 367 1.50 -2.65 19.02
N LEU A 368 1.21 -3.69 19.80
CA LEU A 368 1.32 -5.09 19.36
C LEU A 368 0.50 -5.33 18.08
N SER A 369 1.15 -5.87 17.04
CA SER A 369 0.53 -6.12 15.74
C SER A 369 -0.38 -7.37 15.75
N THR A 370 -1.17 -7.58 14.69
CA THR A 370 -1.72 -8.90 14.30
C THR A 370 -2.48 -9.66 15.40
N GLY A 371 -3.20 -8.94 16.26
CA GLY A 371 -3.99 -9.54 17.36
C GLY A 371 -3.15 -10.01 18.55
N GLY A 372 -1.87 -9.64 18.62
CA GLY A 372 -1.01 -9.88 19.78
C GLY A 372 -1.57 -9.22 21.05
N ARG A 373 -1.39 -9.89 22.19
CA ARG A 373 -1.86 -9.43 23.50
C ARG A 373 -0.81 -9.65 24.57
N ILE A 374 -0.83 -8.77 25.57
CA ILE A 374 -0.19 -9.04 26.85
C ILE A 374 -1.04 -10.11 27.53
N LEU A 375 -0.51 -11.33 27.61
CA LEU A 375 -1.16 -12.44 28.30
C LEU A 375 -0.93 -12.36 29.79
N SER A 376 0.27 -11.92 30.20
CA SER A 376 0.55 -11.58 31.58
C SER A 376 1.63 -10.55 31.83
N GLY A 377 1.73 -10.12 33.09
CA GLY A 377 2.66 -9.12 33.56
C GLY A 377 2.06 -7.72 33.64
N CYS A 378 2.83 -6.79 34.18
CA CYS A 378 2.44 -5.38 34.29
C CYS A 378 3.53 -4.47 33.75
N ILE A 379 3.12 -3.27 33.32
CA ILE A 379 4.01 -2.25 32.78
C ILE A 379 3.68 -0.95 33.50
N TRP A 380 4.56 -0.54 34.41
CA TRP A 380 4.45 0.72 35.13
C TRP A 380 5.25 1.79 34.40
N PHE A 381 4.60 2.89 34.07
CA PHE A 381 5.23 4.09 33.57
C PHE A 381 4.91 5.25 34.49
N ASP A 382 5.93 5.78 35.17
CA ASP A 382 5.83 6.89 36.13
C ASP A 382 4.74 6.67 37.19
N GLY A 383 4.77 5.49 37.83
CA GLY A 383 3.82 5.09 38.86
C GLY A 383 2.42 4.71 38.36
N ARG A 384 2.15 4.79 37.05
CA ARG A 384 0.87 4.39 36.44
C ARG A 384 1.00 3.08 35.66
N ASP A 385 0.10 2.13 35.88
CA ASP A 385 0.02 0.92 35.06
C ASP A 385 -0.52 1.28 33.66
N ILE A 386 0.24 0.94 32.63
CA ILE A 386 -0.06 1.20 31.23
C ILE A 386 -0.38 -0.05 30.41
N ALA A 387 -0.26 -1.26 31.00
CA ALA A 387 -0.39 -2.53 30.26
C ALA A 387 -1.79 -2.71 29.62
N ASN A 388 -2.84 -2.21 30.27
CA ASN A 388 -4.22 -2.33 29.83
C ASN A 388 -4.96 -0.98 29.77
N LEU A 389 -4.24 0.13 29.55
CA LEU A 389 -4.90 1.42 29.41
C LEU A 389 -5.86 1.44 28.22
N PRO A 390 -7.04 2.07 28.35
CA PRO A 390 -7.88 2.37 27.21
C PRO A 390 -7.09 3.16 26.16
N GLU A 391 -7.35 2.91 24.88
CA GLU A 391 -6.63 3.56 23.77
C GLU A 391 -6.64 5.09 23.87
N SER A 392 -7.74 5.70 24.32
CA SER A 392 -7.84 7.16 24.54
C SER A 392 -6.87 7.69 25.61
N GLU A 393 -6.54 6.88 26.62
CA GLU A 393 -5.55 7.24 27.64
C GLU A 393 -4.13 6.97 27.15
N MET A 394 -3.92 5.87 26.42
CA MET A 394 -2.62 5.56 25.84
C MET A 394 -2.17 6.59 24.79
N GLN A 395 -3.11 7.13 24.01
CA GLN A 395 -2.86 8.24 23.07
C GLN A 395 -2.33 9.51 23.75
N LYS A 396 -2.67 9.76 25.01
CA LYS A 396 -2.15 10.92 25.78
C LYS A 396 -0.68 10.72 26.18
N LEU A 397 -0.20 9.48 26.21
CA LEU A 397 1.19 9.13 26.50
C LEU A 397 2.04 9.10 25.23
N ARG A 398 1.55 8.46 24.17
CA ARG A 398 2.27 8.33 22.89
C ARG A 398 2.51 9.69 22.25
N GLY A 399 3.74 9.90 21.78
CA GLY A 399 4.15 11.14 21.11
C GLY A 399 4.30 12.36 22.03
N LYS A 400 3.80 12.30 23.28
CA LYS A 400 3.98 13.37 24.30
C LYS A 400 4.98 12.99 25.38
N ARG A 401 4.81 11.81 25.99
CA ARG A 401 5.63 11.30 27.09
C ARG A 401 6.49 10.11 26.68
N ILE A 402 5.99 9.30 25.75
CA ILE A 402 6.71 8.14 25.19
C ILE A 402 6.81 8.32 23.68
N ALA A 403 8.03 8.31 23.16
CA ALA A 403 8.31 8.39 21.74
C ALA A 403 8.99 7.13 21.21
N TYR A 404 8.94 6.95 19.90
CA TYR A 404 9.47 5.78 19.21
C TYR A 404 10.28 6.20 17.98
N VAL A 405 11.48 5.65 17.84
CA VAL A 405 12.31 5.72 16.63
C VAL A 405 12.36 4.32 16.01
N PRO A 406 11.78 4.12 14.81
CA PRO A 406 11.76 2.84 14.13
C PRO A 406 13.12 2.50 13.48
N GLN A 407 13.28 1.23 13.11
CA GLN A 407 14.48 0.62 12.53
C GLN A 407 14.87 1.19 11.15
N GLU A 408 13.90 1.46 10.27
CA GLU A 408 14.17 1.89 8.89
C GLU A 408 13.65 3.30 8.59
N PRO A 409 14.52 4.27 8.27
CA PRO A 409 14.07 5.65 8.13
C PRO A 409 13.15 5.91 6.95
N MET A 410 13.52 5.42 5.78
CA MET A 410 12.83 5.71 4.52
C MET A 410 11.43 5.08 4.48
N SER A 411 11.27 3.89 5.07
CA SER A 411 10.01 3.16 5.15
C SER A 411 9.02 3.79 6.15
N ASN A 412 9.49 4.63 7.08
CA ASN A 412 8.69 5.23 8.16
C ASN A 412 8.38 6.73 7.96
N LEU A 413 8.92 7.34 6.90
CA LEU A 413 8.52 8.67 6.45
C LEU A 413 7.49 8.52 5.33
N ASP A 414 6.38 9.24 5.41
CA ASP A 414 5.35 9.19 4.38
C ASP A 414 5.83 9.94 3.13
N PRO A 415 5.98 9.26 1.97
CA PRO A 415 6.53 9.87 0.76
C PRO A 415 5.60 10.91 0.12
N ALA A 416 4.31 10.93 0.49
CA ALA A 416 3.34 11.90 0.00
C ALA A 416 3.45 13.26 0.70
N PHE A 417 4.12 13.33 1.85
CA PHE A 417 4.23 14.56 2.64
C PHE A 417 5.68 15.05 2.76
N ARG A 418 5.85 16.37 2.77
CA ARG A 418 7.14 17.00 3.04
C ARG A 418 7.59 16.74 4.48
N ILE A 419 8.89 16.74 4.70
CA ILE A 419 9.51 16.58 6.03
C ILE A 419 8.94 17.60 7.03
N GLY A 420 8.80 18.85 6.61
CA GLY A 420 8.27 19.91 7.46
C GLY A 420 6.87 19.61 8.00
N TYR A 421 5.96 19.08 7.16
CA TYR A 421 4.63 18.68 7.59
C TYR A 421 4.70 17.58 8.66
N GLN A 422 5.51 16.54 8.41
CA GLN A 422 5.67 15.39 9.30
C GLN A 422 6.30 15.75 10.67
N LEU A 423 7.07 16.85 10.74
CA LEU A 423 7.61 17.40 11.99
C LEU A 423 6.63 18.33 12.71
N THR A 424 5.87 19.13 11.97
CA THR A 424 4.95 20.12 12.59
C THR A 424 3.63 19.51 13.04
N GLU A 425 3.09 18.54 12.30
CA GLU A 425 1.76 17.98 12.58
C GLU A 425 1.67 17.32 13.97
N PRO A 426 2.67 16.52 14.43
CA PRO A 426 2.66 15.98 15.79
C PRO A 426 2.66 17.09 16.85
N MET A 427 3.45 18.16 16.67
CA MET A 427 3.48 19.26 17.63
C MET A 427 2.13 19.99 17.71
N VAL A 428 1.51 20.28 16.56
CA VAL A 428 0.21 20.94 16.52
C VAL A 428 -0.86 20.07 17.17
N THR A 429 -0.87 18.78 16.87
CA THR A 429 -1.90 17.83 17.35
C THR A 429 -1.73 17.49 18.83
N VAL A 430 -0.50 17.26 19.28
CA VAL A 430 -0.20 16.75 20.63
C VAL A 430 0.03 17.87 21.64
N LEU A 431 0.68 18.97 21.24
CA LEU A 431 0.97 20.10 22.12
C LEU A 431 -0.08 21.23 22.00
N GLY A 432 -0.92 21.22 20.96
CA GLY A 432 -1.92 22.26 20.74
C GLY A 432 -1.34 23.62 20.33
N ILE A 433 -0.08 23.66 19.88
CA ILE A 433 0.60 24.89 19.48
C ILE A 433 0.23 25.30 18.04
N SER A 434 0.41 26.58 17.73
CA SER A 434 0.12 27.08 16.38
C SER A 434 1.07 26.50 15.33
N ARG A 435 0.64 26.42 14.07
CA ARG A 435 1.50 25.98 12.95
C ARG A 435 2.76 26.83 12.78
N ALA A 436 2.66 28.13 13.04
CA ALA A 436 3.80 29.05 12.95
C ALA A 436 4.84 28.74 14.04
N GLU A 437 4.38 28.51 15.27
CA GLU A 437 5.24 28.11 16.37
C GLU A 437 5.86 26.72 16.15
N ALA A 438 5.06 25.75 15.70
CA ALA A 438 5.53 24.41 15.35
C ALA A 438 6.62 24.46 14.26
N LYS A 439 6.44 25.29 13.23
CA LYS A 439 7.46 25.49 12.19
C LYS A 439 8.76 26.05 12.76
N ALA A 440 8.68 27.05 13.64
CA ALA A 440 9.86 27.62 14.28
C ALA A 440 10.61 26.59 15.13
N ARG A 441 9.88 25.78 15.91
CA ARG A 441 10.46 24.68 16.70
C ARG A 441 11.06 23.59 15.80
N ALA A 442 10.37 23.19 14.73
CA ALA A 442 10.85 22.20 13.79
C ALA A 442 12.15 22.62 13.10
N LEU A 443 12.28 23.89 12.68
CA LEU A 443 13.52 24.41 12.10
C LEU A 443 14.67 24.43 13.11
N LYS A 444 14.41 24.80 14.37
CA LYS A 444 15.39 24.71 15.46
C LYS A 444 15.84 23.28 15.71
N LEU A 445 14.89 22.33 15.72
CA LEU A 445 15.20 20.90 15.88
C LEU A 445 16.01 20.36 14.70
N LEU A 446 15.64 20.70 13.46
CA LEU A 446 16.41 20.32 12.28
C LEU A 446 17.85 20.85 12.36
N ALA A 447 18.04 22.09 12.79
CA ALA A 447 19.38 22.63 13.06
C ALA A 447 20.09 21.85 14.18
N ARG A 448 19.39 21.53 15.27
CA ARG A 448 19.93 20.82 16.43
C ARG A 448 20.40 19.41 16.10
N VAL A 449 19.68 18.70 15.23
CA VAL A 449 20.08 17.38 14.72
C VAL A 449 21.13 17.47 13.61
N GLY A 450 21.73 18.64 13.37
CA GLY A 450 22.85 18.83 12.46
C GLY A 450 22.46 18.83 10.98
N MET A 451 21.24 19.27 10.62
CA MET A 451 20.90 19.46 9.21
C MET A 451 21.70 20.63 8.62
N PRO A 452 22.45 20.42 7.52
CA PRO A 452 23.24 21.49 6.91
C PRO A 452 22.38 22.67 6.45
N ASP A 453 21.19 22.37 5.91
CA ASP A 453 20.20 23.37 5.54
C ASP A 453 18.81 22.95 6.07
N PRO A 454 18.44 23.43 7.28
CA PRO A 454 17.15 23.13 7.88
C PRO A 454 15.97 23.61 7.03
N ASN A 455 16.09 24.74 6.34
CA ASN A 455 15.00 25.30 5.53
C ASN A 455 14.76 24.47 4.27
N ARG A 456 15.83 24.07 3.57
CA ARG A 456 15.71 23.14 2.44
C ARG A 456 15.16 21.80 2.89
N THR A 457 15.67 21.23 3.97
CA THR A 457 15.24 19.93 4.49
C THR A 457 13.75 19.97 4.87
N PHE A 458 13.30 21.02 5.56
CA PHE A 458 11.89 21.24 5.90
C PHE A 458 10.97 21.21 4.66
N ASN A 459 11.44 21.74 3.54
CA ASN A 459 10.67 21.79 2.28
C ASN A 459 10.85 20.55 1.39
N SER A 460 11.73 19.62 1.77
CA SER A 460 12.03 18.42 0.99
C SER A 460 11.02 17.29 1.27
N TYR A 461 10.91 16.37 0.33
CA TYR A 461 10.24 15.08 0.50
C TYR A 461 11.25 14.00 0.95
N PRO A 462 10.80 12.86 1.53
CA PRO A 462 11.70 11.82 2.00
C PRO A 462 12.69 11.30 0.94
N HIS A 463 12.25 11.14 -0.31
CA HIS A 463 13.12 10.69 -1.42
C HIS A 463 14.18 11.73 -1.85
N GLN A 464 14.18 12.93 -1.28
CA GLN A 464 15.12 14.01 -1.60
C GLN A 464 16.22 14.20 -0.53
N VAL A 465 16.24 13.36 0.51
CA VAL A 465 17.24 13.39 1.59
C VAL A 465 17.99 12.05 1.64
N SER A 466 19.24 12.05 2.13
CA SER A 466 20.01 10.82 2.31
C SER A 466 19.46 9.96 3.45
N GLY A 467 19.85 8.68 3.54
CA GLY A 467 19.44 7.80 4.63
C GLY A 467 19.81 8.34 6.03
N GLY A 468 21.02 8.88 6.19
CA GLY A 468 21.45 9.53 7.44
C GLY A 468 20.65 10.79 7.78
N MET A 469 20.32 11.62 6.77
CA MET A 469 19.42 12.76 6.96
C MET A 469 18.02 12.31 7.35
N ALA A 470 17.48 11.28 6.70
CA ALA A 470 16.18 10.72 7.03
C ALA A 470 16.15 10.18 8.48
N GLN A 471 17.22 9.54 8.94
CA GLN A 471 17.33 9.07 10.33
C GLN A 471 17.33 10.23 11.33
N ARG A 472 18.13 11.26 11.08
CA ARG A 472 18.15 12.48 11.92
C ARG A 472 16.78 13.18 11.94
N VAL A 473 16.06 13.18 10.82
CA VAL A 473 14.67 13.66 10.75
C VAL A 473 13.73 12.82 11.62
N LEU A 474 13.85 11.48 11.58
CA LEU A 474 13.03 10.62 12.44
C LEU A 474 13.33 10.85 13.92
N ILE A 475 14.60 11.00 14.30
CA ILE A 475 14.99 11.35 15.66
C ILE A 475 14.34 12.69 16.04
N ALA A 476 14.51 13.73 15.22
CA ALA A 476 13.90 15.05 15.45
C ALA A 476 12.37 14.97 15.61
N ARG A 477 11.70 14.12 14.82
CA ARG A 477 10.26 13.87 14.92
C ARG A 477 9.87 13.16 16.21
N ALA A 478 10.67 12.19 16.66
CA ALA A 478 10.40 11.47 17.90
C ALA A 478 10.54 12.38 19.13
N ILE A 479 11.57 13.24 19.15
CA ILE A 479 11.83 14.16 20.27
C ILE A 479 11.07 15.49 20.18
N SER A 480 10.26 15.70 19.13
CA SER A 480 9.66 17.00 18.82
C SER A 480 8.76 17.57 19.92
N CYS A 481 8.23 16.67 20.74
CA CYS A 481 7.32 16.98 21.84
C CYS A 481 7.97 16.82 23.22
N SER A 482 9.30 16.66 23.30
CA SER A 482 10.08 16.50 24.53
C SER A 482 9.59 15.33 25.41
N PRO A 483 9.67 14.07 24.92
CA PRO A 483 9.22 12.90 25.65
C PRO A 483 10.10 12.60 26.87
N ASP A 484 9.51 11.97 27.89
CA ASP A 484 10.25 11.44 29.05
C ASP A 484 11.01 10.15 28.71
N LEU A 485 10.44 9.34 27.81
CA LEU A 485 10.96 8.05 27.37
C LEU A 485 11.06 7.99 25.85
N LEU A 486 12.24 7.64 25.34
CA LEU A 486 12.47 7.29 23.94
C LEU A 486 12.75 5.79 23.81
N ILE A 487 11.97 5.10 23.00
CA ILE A 487 12.27 3.74 22.57
C ILE A 487 12.88 3.82 21.18
N ALA A 488 14.15 3.46 21.04
CA ALA A 488 14.86 3.48 19.78
C ALA A 488 15.13 2.03 19.34
N ASP A 489 14.44 1.59 18.29
CA ASP A 489 14.57 0.23 17.76
C ASP A 489 15.51 0.23 16.57
N GLU A 490 16.70 -0.30 16.80
CA GLU A 490 17.77 -0.39 15.80
C GLU A 490 18.05 0.93 15.05
N PRO A 491 18.27 2.05 15.78
CA PRO A 491 18.30 3.40 15.19
C PRO A 491 19.50 3.68 14.27
N THR A 492 20.40 2.72 14.11
CA THR A 492 21.60 2.84 13.27
C THR A 492 21.69 1.76 12.21
N THR A 493 20.67 0.91 12.09
CA THR A 493 20.64 -0.13 11.06
C THR A 493 20.52 0.52 9.67
N ALA A 494 21.17 -0.07 8.68
CA ALA A 494 21.25 0.42 7.29
C ALA A 494 21.96 1.78 7.09
N LEU A 495 22.78 2.24 8.05
CA LEU A 495 23.66 3.40 7.91
C LEU A 495 25.13 2.94 7.77
N ASP A 496 25.95 3.74 7.10
CA ASP A 496 27.40 3.54 7.11
C ASP A 496 28.00 3.83 8.48
N VAL A 497 29.17 3.26 8.76
CA VAL A 497 29.82 3.30 10.09
C VAL A 497 30.09 4.73 10.57
N THR A 498 30.40 5.65 9.66
CA THR A 498 30.67 7.06 10.01
C THR A 498 29.39 7.75 10.42
N VAL A 499 28.32 7.64 9.61
CA VAL A 499 27.01 8.23 9.92
C VAL A 499 26.40 7.59 11.18
N GLN A 500 26.59 6.29 11.40
CA GLN A 500 26.18 5.61 12.62
C GLN A 500 26.79 6.28 13.87
N ALA A 501 28.10 6.55 13.86
CA ALA A 501 28.77 7.20 14.98
C ALA A 501 28.19 8.60 15.26
N GLU A 502 27.96 9.39 14.21
CA GLU A 502 27.34 10.72 14.34
C GLU A 502 25.91 10.67 14.90
N VAL A 503 25.13 9.67 14.50
CA VAL A 503 23.75 9.48 14.99
C VAL A 503 23.74 9.08 16.47
N LEU A 504 24.67 8.21 16.90
CA LEU A 504 24.78 7.81 18.31
C LEU A 504 25.25 8.96 19.21
N GLU A 505 26.20 9.76 18.73
CA GLU A 505 26.64 10.98 19.43
C GLU A 505 25.49 11.99 19.56
N LEU A 506 24.73 12.20 18.48
CA LEU A 506 23.53 13.04 18.51
C LEU A 506 22.51 12.54 19.55
N MET A 507 22.22 11.24 19.58
CA MET A 507 21.28 10.67 20.56
C MET A 507 21.78 10.87 22.00
N ARG A 508 23.09 10.71 22.24
CA ARG A 508 23.71 10.95 23.55
C ARG A 508 23.55 12.40 24.01
N ASP A 509 23.83 13.34 23.12
CA ASP A 509 23.71 14.75 23.44
C ASP A 509 22.27 15.15 23.73
N LEU A 510 21.31 14.66 22.92
CA LEU A 510 19.88 14.91 23.14
C LEU A 510 19.38 14.28 24.44
N GLN A 511 19.86 13.08 24.76
CA GLN A 511 19.54 12.39 26.00
C GLN A 511 19.98 13.21 27.22
N ALA A 512 21.22 13.71 27.21
CA ALA A 512 21.77 14.53 28.28
C ALA A 512 21.09 15.91 28.38
N GLU A 513 20.86 16.58 27.25
CA GLU A 513 20.23 17.90 27.19
C GLU A 513 18.78 17.87 27.67
N MET A 514 18.03 16.82 27.33
CA MET A 514 16.60 16.68 27.66
C MET A 514 16.33 15.87 28.93
N ASN A 515 17.37 15.31 29.57
CA ASN A 515 17.26 14.36 30.68
C ASN A 515 16.26 13.23 30.40
N MET A 516 16.25 12.75 29.15
CA MET A 516 15.32 11.75 28.65
C MET A 516 15.84 10.35 28.99
N SER A 517 14.95 9.43 29.33
CA SER A 517 15.33 8.01 29.46
C SER A 517 15.23 7.32 28.11
N VAL A 518 16.14 6.39 27.82
CA VAL A 518 16.18 5.71 26.52
C VAL A 518 16.18 4.19 26.71
N VAL A 519 15.28 3.51 26.00
CA VAL A 519 15.40 2.06 25.75
C VAL A 519 15.96 1.89 24.36
N LEU A 520 17.19 1.41 24.28
CA LEU A 520 17.87 1.14 23.01
C LEU A 520 17.75 -0.35 22.68
N VAL A 521 16.92 -0.68 21.70
CA VAL A 521 16.82 -2.05 21.17
C VAL A 521 17.86 -2.19 20.05
N THR A 522 18.77 -3.16 20.19
CA THR A 522 19.81 -3.40 19.19
C THR A 522 20.32 -4.83 19.25
N HIS A 523 20.98 -5.30 18.20
CA HIS A 523 21.76 -6.53 18.22
C HIS A 523 23.28 -6.26 18.33
N ASN A 524 23.71 -4.99 18.31
CA ASN A 524 25.12 -4.62 18.27
C ASN A 524 25.66 -4.22 19.66
N PHE A 525 26.53 -5.06 20.22
CA PHE A 525 27.17 -4.81 21.52
C PHE A 525 28.11 -3.60 21.53
N GLY A 526 28.74 -3.24 20.40
CA GLY A 526 29.58 -2.04 20.30
C GLY A 526 28.78 -0.75 20.56
N VAL A 527 27.53 -0.70 20.09
CA VAL A 527 26.62 0.43 20.36
C VAL A 527 26.22 0.48 21.84
N VAL A 528 25.98 -0.69 22.44
CA VAL A 528 25.62 -0.81 23.86
C VAL A 528 26.76 -0.34 24.74
N ALA A 529 28.00 -0.73 24.42
CA ALA A 529 29.20 -0.32 25.14
C ALA A 529 29.42 1.21 25.12
N ASP A 530 28.96 1.86 24.05
CA ASP A 530 29.18 3.29 23.81
C ASP A 530 28.08 4.19 24.41
N LEU A 531 26.81 3.75 24.41
CA LEU A 531 25.66 4.60 24.79
C LEU A 531 24.93 4.17 26.07
N CYS A 532 24.95 2.88 26.44
CA CYS A 532 24.09 2.35 27.50
C CYS A 532 24.74 2.40 28.89
N HIS A 533 23.92 2.57 29.92
CA HIS A 533 24.32 2.47 31.33
C HIS A 533 24.18 1.04 31.83
N ARG A 534 23.05 0.41 31.49
CA ARG A 534 22.71 -0.98 31.79
C ARG A 534 22.27 -1.70 30.52
N VAL A 535 22.37 -3.02 30.53
CA VAL A 535 22.01 -3.89 29.42
C VAL A 535 21.23 -5.09 29.93
N SER A 536 20.17 -5.45 29.20
CA SER A 536 19.38 -6.67 29.37
C SER A 536 19.51 -7.50 28.10
N VAL A 537 20.05 -8.72 28.23
CA VAL A 537 20.24 -9.67 27.14
C VAL A 537 19.01 -10.57 27.06
N MET A 538 18.41 -10.67 25.88
CA MET A 538 17.22 -11.46 25.58
C MET A 538 17.53 -12.63 24.65
N LYS A 539 17.00 -13.80 24.99
CA LYS A 539 17.01 -15.03 24.18
C LYS A 539 15.66 -15.73 24.29
N ASP A 540 15.11 -16.20 23.17
CA ASP A 540 13.88 -17.02 23.14
C ASP A 540 12.72 -16.43 23.96
N GLY A 541 12.53 -15.10 23.86
CA GLY A 541 11.48 -14.37 24.55
C GLY A 541 11.75 -14.10 26.04
N ARG A 542 12.92 -14.43 26.59
CA ARG A 542 13.28 -14.26 28.00
C ARG A 542 14.47 -13.33 28.15
N VAL A 543 14.50 -12.55 29.22
CA VAL A 543 15.73 -11.87 29.66
C VAL A 543 16.59 -12.89 30.39
N VAL A 544 17.78 -13.15 29.88
CA VAL A 544 18.71 -14.16 30.40
C VAL A 544 19.80 -13.58 31.30
N GLU A 545 20.12 -12.29 31.11
CA GLU A 545 21.12 -11.59 31.93
C GLU A 545 20.84 -10.09 31.91
N THR A 546 20.92 -9.44 33.07
CA THR A 546 20.83 -7.98 33.19
C THR A 546 21.97 -7.49 34.07
N SER A 547 22.76 -6.53 33.57
CA SER A 547 23.91 -6.01 34.31
C SER A 547 24.24 -4.57 33.91
N ALA A 548 25.11 -3.93 34.69
CA ALA A 548 25.77 -2.71 34.26
C ALA A 548 26.67 -3.04 33.06
N VAL A 549 26.74 -2.14 32.08
CA VAL A 549 27.48 -2.40 30.84
C VAL A 549 28.93 -2.82 31.12
N LYS A 550 29.64 -2.09 32.00
CA LYS A 550 31.02 -2.45 32.38
C LYS A 550 31.16 -3.87 32.91
N THR A 551 30.24 -4.29 33.76
CA THR A 551 30.26 -5.62 34.37
C THR A 551 29.94 -6.69 33.34
N LEU A 552 28.95 -6.47 32.46
CA LEU A 552 28.60 -7.42 31.40
C LEU A 552 29.79 -7.70 30.47
N PHE A 553 30.55 -6.67 30.07
CA PHE A 553 31.70 -6.84 29.18
C PHE A 553 32.93 -7.42 29.88
N ALA A 554 33.11 -7.14 31.18
CA ALA A 554 34.26 -7.61 31.94
C ALA A 554 34.08 -9.05 32.46
N ASP A 555 32.87 -9.39 32.92
CA ASP A 555 32.56 -10.65 33.59
C ASP A 555 31.12 -11.13 33.25
N PRO A 556 30.83 -11.47 31.98
CA PRO A 556 29.53 -11.98 31.56
C PRO A 556 29.22 -13.32 32.24
N GLN A 557 28.07 -13.42 32.90
CA GLN A 557 27.72 -14.61 33.68
C GLN A 557 27.04 -15.68 32.83
N HIS A 558 26.10 -15.30 31.96
CA HIS A 558 25.27 -16.25 31.22
C HIS A 558 26.00 -16.74 29.96
N ASP A 559 25.93 -18.05 29.68
CA ASP A 559 26.69 -18.65 28.57
C ASP A 559 26.28 -18.11 27.19
N TYR A 560 25.00 -17.77 27.02
CA TYR A 560 24.54 -17.06 25.82
C TYR A 560 25.20 -15.69 25.63
N THR A 561 25.37 -14.92 26.72
CA THR A 561 26.04 -13.62 26.67
C THR A 561 27.52 -13.80 26.30
N LYS A 562 28.20 -14.78 26.91
CA LYS A 562 29.59 -15.13 26.56
C LYS A 562 29.72 -15.49 25.08
N MET A 563 28.80 -16.32 24.58
CA MET A 563 28.75 -16.72 23.17
C MET A 563 28.57 -15.52 22.24
N LEU A 564 27.62 -14.62 22.54
CA LEU A 564 27.38 -13.41 21.74
C LEU A 564 28.60 -12.48 21.75
N LEU A 565 29.23 -12.25 22.90
CA LEU A 565 30.42 -11.41 23.01
C LEU A 565 31.61 -12.02 22.26
N ALA A 566 31.80 -13.35 22.35
CA ALA A 566 32.84 -14.05 21.60
C ALA A 566 32.62 -13.96 20.08
N ALA A 567 31.37 -13.97 19.62
CA ALA A 567 31.04 -13.84 18.21
C ALA A 567 31.24 -12.43 17.63
N VAL A 568 31.37 -11.40 18.48
CA VAL A 568 31.58 -10.00 18.07
C VAL A 568 33.08 -9.66 17.95
N LEU A 569 33.97 -10.47 18.52
CA LEU A 569 35.42 -10.23 18.54
C LEU A 569 36.10 -10.76 17.25
N ASP A 570 35.94 -10.03 16.14
CA ASP A 570 36.90 -10.07 15.03
C ASP A 570 37.96 -8.96 15.27
N ASP A 571 39.17 -9.37 15.67
CA ASP A 571 40.49 -8.68 15.54
C ASP A 571 40.63 -7.16 15.77
N VAL A 572 39.78 -6.53 16.58
CA VAL A 572 39.98 -5.12 17.00
C VAL A 572 40.06 -5.04 18.52
N THR A 573 41.14 -4.43 19.03
CA THR A 573 41.33 -4.13 20.45
C THR A 573 40.10 -3.41 21.00
N PRO A 574 39.51 -3.88 22.13
CA PRO A 574 38.34 -3.25 22.72
C PRO A 574 38.61 -1.76 22.97
N ARG A 575 37.72 -0.89 22.46
CA ARG A 575 37.81 0.54 22.73
C ARG A 575 37.75 0.74 24.25
N VAL A 576 38.77 1.40 24.80
CA VAL A 576 38.83 1.71 26.23
C VAL A 576 37.66 2.62 26.58
N TYR A 577 36.78 2.14 27.45
CA TYR A 577 35.68 2.92 28.00
C TYR A 577 36.21 4.19 28.66
N LYS A 578 35.79 5.37 28.17
CA LYS A 578 36.00 6.65 28.85
C LYS A 578 34.80 6.94 29.75
N PRO A 579 34.98 7.17 31.06
CA PRO A 579 33.89 7.54 31.95
C PRO A 579 33.18 8.81 31.50
N LEU A 580 31.87 8.88 31.74
CA LEU A 580 31.08 10.11 31.67
C LEU A 580 31.71 11.13 32.64
N GLN A 581 32.47 12.09 32.12
CA GLN A 581 32.89 13.24 32.92
C GLN A 581 31.71 14.21 32.98
N ALA A 582 31.29 14.55 34.21
CA ALA A 582 30.37 15.66 34.42
C ALA A 582 31.03 16.91 33.86
N LYS A 583 30.45 17.50 32.79
CA LYS A 583 30.85 18.84 32.37
C LYS A 583 30.51 19.79 33.52
N GLU A 584 31.53 20.38 34.12
CA GLU A 584 31.35 21.55 34.99
C GLU A 584 30.65 22.63 34.15
N VAL A 585 29.41 22.93 34.53
CA VAL A 585 28.69 24.08 34.01
C VAL A 585 29.34 25.30 34.65
N SER A 586 30.22 26.00 33.93
CA SER A 586 30.66 27.33 34.35
C SER A 586 29.45 28.27 34.27
N ALA A 587 29.19 28.97 35.36
CA ALA A 587 28.09 29.90 35.57
C ALA A 587 27.95 30.99 34.51
#